data_AF-A0A3A5JI20-F1
#
_entry.id   AF-A0A3A5JI20-F1
#
_cell.length_a   1.000
_cell.length_b   1.000
_cell.length_c   1.000
_cell.angle_alpha   90.00
_cell.angle_beta   90.00
_cell.angle_gamma   90.00
#
_symmetry.space_group_name_H-M   'P 1'
#
loop_
_entity.id
_entity.type
_entity.pdbx_description
1 polymer ?
#
loop_
_entity_poly.entity_id
_entity_poly.type
_entity_poly.pdbx_seq_one_letter_code
_entity_poly.pdbx_strand_id
1 'polypeptide(L)'
;MPTVTENQPPNILWISLEDTSPQFGCYGDSLAETPNIDGLAADGRVYTEACSTAGVCAPSRASIITGRYQTTIGAHYMRTRAYEPRHTKSSNTLFFRTISLRNSLSGVPEGSRILLYQQLEY
;
A
#
# COMPACT_ATOMS: atom_id res chain seq x y z
N MET A 1 6.83 -9.44 -25.92
CA MET A 1 6.08 -9.96 -24.76
C MET A 1 7.07 -10.58 -23.81
N PRO A 2 7.23 -10.08 -22.57
CA PRO A 2 8.11 -10.72 -21.59
C PRO A 2 7.50 -12.07 -21.17
N THR A 3 8.28 -13.14 -21.31
CA THR A 3 7.92 -14.51 -20.95
C THR A 3 7.99 -14.67 -19.43
N VAL A 4 6.83 -14.88 -18.79
CA VAL A 4 6.76 -15.22 -17.36
C VAL A 4 7.43 -16.58 -17.17
N THR A 5 8.60 -16.59 -16.53
CA THR A 5 9.32 -17.83 -16.23
C THR A 5 8.85 -18.31 -14.85
N GLU A 6 8.30 -19.53 -14.75
CA GLU A 6 7.65 -20.07 -13.53
C GLU A 6 8.51 -20.05 -12.25
N ASN A 7 9.83 -19.87 -12.38
CA ASN A 7 10.78 -19.81 -11.25
C ASN A 7 11.25 -18.39 -10.89
N GLN A 8 10.71 -17.33 -11.49
CA GLN A 8 11.03 -15.96 -11.09
C GLN A 8 10.08 -15.50 -9.98
N PRO A 9 10.60 -14.84 -8.92
CA PRO A 9 9.73 -14.26 -7.90
C PRO A 9 8.80 -13.22 -8.55
N PRO A 10 7.53 -13.14 -8.12
CA PRO A 10 6.59 -12.20 -8.70
C PRO A 10 7.05 -10.76 -8.41
N ASN A 11 6.77 -9.87 -9.36
CA ASN A 11 6.86 -8.44 -9.09
C ASN A 11 5.72 -8.04 -8.15
N ILE A 12 6.05 -7.25 -7.14
CA ILE A 12 5.06 -6.70 -6.18
C ILE A 12 4.94 -5.21 -6.46
N LEU A 13 3.73 -4.78 -6.82
CA LEU A 13 3.39 -3.36 -6.94
C LEU A 13 2.48 -2.98 -5.77
N TRP A 14 2.97 -2.06 -4.94
CA TRP A 14 2.22 -1.47 -3.83
C TRP A 14 1.69 -0.10 -4.23
N ILE A 15 0.37 0.08 -4.20
CA ILE A 15 -0.28 1.35 -4.49
C ILE A 15 -0.93 1.84 -3.19
N SER A 16 -0.50 3.02 -2.73
CA SER A 16 -1.06 3.71 -1.56
C SER A 16 -1.91 4.88 -2.03
N LEU A 17 -3.14 4.96 -1.53
CA LEU A 17 -4.03 6.11 -1.68
C LEU A 17 -4.07 6.81 -0.32
N GLU A 18 -3.68 8.09 -0.30
CA GLU A 18 -3.69 8.91 0.91
C GLU A 18 -5.02 9.66 1.01
N ASP A 19 -5.50 9.89 2.23
CA ASP A 19 -6.68 10.70 2.56
C ASP A 19 -7.94 10.31 1.76
N THR A 20 -8.17 9.02 1.54
CA THR A 20 -9.23 8.52 0.65
C THR A 20 -10.19 7.55 1.34
N SER A 21 -11.47 7.90 1.38
CA SER A 21 -12.57 7.03 1.81
C SER A 21 -12.95 5.99 0.72
N PRO A 22 -13.69 4.90 1.02
CA PRO A 22 -13.97 3.81 0.08
C PRO A 22 -15.09 4.19 -0.90
N GLN A 23 -14.95 5.35 -1.51
CA GLN A 23 -15.87 5.98 -2.47
C GLN A 23 -15.44 5.60 -3.89
N PHE A 24 -15.50 4.30 -4.18
CA PHE A 24 -15.17 3.73 -5.49
C PHE A 24 -16.32 2.85 -5.97
N GLY A 25 -16.41 2.69 -7.30
CA GLY A 25 -17.44 1.84 -7.92
C GLY A 25 -17.39 0.41 -7.38
N CYS A 26 -16.20 -0.14 -7.18
CA CYS A 26 -15.99 -1.48 -6.63
C CYS A 26 -16.40 -1.66 -5.15
N TYR A 27 -16.62 -0.56 -4.41
CA TYR A 27 -17.21 -0.56 -3.07
C TYR A 27 -18.71 -0.23 -3.07
N GLY A 28 -19.32 -0.09 -4.25
CA GLY A 28 -20.75 0.15 -4.42
C GLY A 28 -21.15 1.62 -4.55
N ASP A 29 -20.19 2.55 -4.70
CA ASP A 29 -20.50 3.95 -4.96
C ASP A 29 -20.93 4.14 -6.42
N SER A 30 -22.23 4.40 -6.64
CA SER A 30 -22.81 4.58 -7.98
C SER A 30 -22.42 5.89 -8.66
N LEU A 31 -21.84 6.85 -7.94
CA LEU A 31 -21.40 8.15 -8.47
C LEU A 31 -19.90 8.17 -8.77
N ALA A 32 -19.14 7.20 -8.28
CA ALA A 32 -17.70 7.13 -8.47
C ALA A 32 -17.34 6.65 -9.88
N GLU A 33 -16.66 7.49 -10.65
CA GLU A 33 -16.10 7.13 -11.96
C GLU A 33 -14.64 6.66 -11.80
N THR A 34 -14.45 5.38 -11.43
CA THR A 34 -13.13 4.81 -11.12
C THR A 34 -12.73 3.60 -11.96
N PRO A 35 -12.83 3.66 -13.31
CA PRO A 35 -12.75 2.49 -14.18
C PRO A 35 -11.43 1.69 -14.05
N ASN A 36 -10.31 2.36 -13.75
CA ASN A 36 -9.03 1.70 -13.54
C ASN A 36 -8.96 0.94 -12.21
N ILE A 37 -9.51 1.52 -11.12
CA ILE A 37 -9.54 0.86 -9.81
C ILE A 37 -10.56 -0.28 -9.84
N ASP A 38 -11.69 -0.07 -10.51
CA ASP A 38 -12.74 -1.08 -10.67
C ASP A 38 -12.25 -2.26 -11.52
N GLY A 39 -11.47 -2.00 -12.57
CA GLY A 39 -10.79 -3.04 -13.34
C GLY A 39 -9.80 -3.84 -12.50
N LEU A 40 -8.97 -3.16 -11.70
CA LEU A 40 -8.06 -3.83 -10.76
C LEU A 40 -8.80 -4.67 -9.71
N ALA A 41 -9.95 -4.20 -9.26
CA ALA A 41 -10.80 -4.91 -8.31
C ALA A 41 -11.43 -6.17 -8.93
N ALA A 42 -11.85 -6.09 -10.21
CA ALA A 42 -12.43 -7.21 -10.95
C ALA A 42 -11.43 -8.37 -11.17
N ASP A 43 -10.17 -8.04 -11.44
CA ASP A 43 -9.09 -9.04 -11.62
C ASP A 43 -8.42 -9.46 -10.30
N GLY A 44 -8.83 -8.84 -9.20
CA GLY A 44 -8.16 -8.92 -7.90
C GLY A 44 -9.04 -9.41 -6.77
N ARG A 45 -8.70 -8.95 -5.55
CA ARG A 45 -9.47 -9.20 -4.34
C ARG A 45 -9.77 -7.88 -3.64
N VAL A 46 -11.05 -7.62 -3.43
CA VAL A 46 -11.54 -6.48 -2.63
C VAL A 46 -11.70 -6.91 -1.17
N TYR A 47 -11.26 -6.06 -0.25
CA TYR A 47 -11.42 -6.23 1.20
C TYR A 47 -12.40 -5.19 1.73
N THR A 48 -13.56 -5.61 2.23
CA THR A 48 -14.61 -4.71 2.73
C THR A 48 -14.38 -4.24 4.17
N GLU A 49 -13.55 -4.97 4.93
CA GLU A 49 -13.29 -4.74 6.36
C GLU A 49 -11.83 -4.31 6.60
N ALA A 50 -11.25 -3.52 5.69
CA ALA A 50 -9.89 -3.02 5.83
C ALA A 50 -9.89 -1.71 6.64
N CYS A 51 -9.22 -1.70 7.80
CA CYS A 51 -9.14 -0.53 8.68
C CYS A 51 -7.70 -0.05 8.86
N SER A 52 -7.52 1.27 8.98
CA SER A 52 -6.24 1.84 9.39
C SER A 52 -5.98 1.60 10.87
N THR A 53 -4.72 1.38 11.24
CA THR A 53 -4.30 1.25 12.65
C THR A 53 -4.15 2.62 13.34
N ALA A 54 -4.15 3.71 12.56
CA ALA A 54 -4.14 5.09 13.05
C ALA A 54 -4.84 6.02 12.04
N GLY A 55 -5.64 6.97 12.54
CA GLY A 55 -6.27 8.00 11.71
C GLY A 55 -5.33 9.13 11.27
N VAL A 56 -4.03 8.86 11.16
CA VAL A 56 -3.07 9.84 10.64
C VAL A 56 -2.03 9.18 9.76
N CYS A 57 -1.65 9.86 8.69
CA CYS A 57 -0.83 9.31 7.61
C CYS A 57 0.53 8.76 8.06
N ALA A 58 1.33 9.53 8.81
CA ALA A 58 2.67 9.07 9.21
C ALA A 58 2.66 7.83 10.13
N PRO A 59 1.83 7.77 11.20
CA PRO A 59 1.68 6.57 12.02
C PRO A 59 1.11 5.37 11.25
N SER A 60 0.10 5.59 10.40
CA SER A 60 -0.49 4.56 9.53
C SER A 60 0.56 3.93 8.60
N ARG A 61 1.30 4.76 7.85
CA ARG A 61 2.40 4.31 6.98
C ARG A 61 3.49 3.58 7.75
N ALA A 62 3.86 4.07 8.94
CA ALA A 62 4.84 3.37 9.77
C ALA A 62 4.37 1.95 10.14
N SER A 63 3.06 1.78 10.41
CA SER A 63 2.48 0.47 10.70
C SER A 63 2.54 -0.46 9.50
N ILE A 64 2.19 0.03 8.32
CA ILE A 64 2.20 -0.74 7.07
C ILE A 64 3.63 -1.17 6.69
N ILE A 65 4.56 -0.21 6.66
CA ILE A 65 5.94 -0.44 6.21
C ILE A 65 6.67 -1.43 7.14
N THR A 66 6.40 -1.37 8.44
CA THR A 66 7.10 -2.19 9.44
C THR A 66 6.36 -3.47 9.83
N GLY A 67 5.07 -3.59 9.50
CA GLY A 67 4.22 -4.67 9.99
C GLY A 67 3.98 -4.65 11.50
N ARG A 68 4.15 -3.50 12.17
CA ARG A 68 4.01 -3.35 13.63
C ARG A 68 3.17 -2.13 13.97
N TYR A 69 2.34 -2.22 15.00
CA TYR A 69 1.61 -1.05 15.49
C TYR A 69 2.55 0.12 15.80
N GLN A 70 2.12 1.34 15.43
CA GLN A 70 2.83 2.59 15.68
C GLN A 70 3.16 2.82 17.16
N THR A 71 2.35 2.30 18.08
CA THR A 71 2.60 2.32 19.54
C THR A 71 3.79 1.45 19.92
N THR A 72 3.98 0.32 19.26
CA THR A 72 5.07 -0.63 19.52
C THR A 72 6.44 -0.08 19.10
N ILE A 73 6.47 0.72 18.03
CA ILE A 73 7.71 1.29 17.47
C ILE A 73 7.94 2.76 17.83
N GLY A 74 7.08 3.36 18.65
CA GLY A 74 7.18 4.77 19.04
C GLY A 74 6.86 5.78 17.95
N ALA A 75 6.24 5.36 16.84
CA ALA A 75 5.89 6.19 15.69
C ALA A 75 4.54 6.92 15.82
N HIS A 76 3.78 6.68 16.89
CA HIS A 76 2.42 7.23 17.05
C HIS A 76 2.37 8.76 17.05
N TYR A 77 3.37 9.42 17.65
CA TYR A 77 3.31 10.86 17.93
C TYR A 77 3.86 11.75 16.81
N MET A 78 4.01 11.23 15.58
CA MET A 78 4.55 11.98 14.43
C MET A 78 5.85 12.73 14.76
N ARG A 79 6.66 12.15 15.64
CA ARG A 79 7.91 12.79 16.05
C ARG A 79 8.87 12.74 14.87
N THR A 80 9.33 13.90 14.44
CA THR A 80 10.35 14.03 13.38
C THR A 80 11.71 13.50 13.80
N ARG A 81 11.92 13.25 15.10
CA ARG A 81 13.12 12.60 15.63
C ARG A 81 12.94 11.09 15.62
N ALA A 82 13.74 10.41 14.78
CA ALA A 82 13.94 8.98 14.89
C ALA A 82 14.40 8.66 16.33
N TYR A 83 13.60 7.89 17.05
CA TYR A 83 14.08 7.23 18.27
C TYR A 83 14.96 6.08 17.80
N GLU A 84 16.27 6.24 17.85
CA GLU A 84 17.19 5.12 17.70
C GLU A 84 17.17 4.30 19.00
N PRO A 85 16.66 3.07 19.00
CA PRO A 85 16.80 2.20 20.15
C PRO A 85 18.30 1.88 20.30
N ARG A 86 18.87 2.10 21.49
CA ARG A 86 20.31 1.90 21.79
C ARG A 86 20.89 0.50 21.47
N HIS A 87 20.06 -0.46 21.04
CA HIS A 87 20.43 -1.87 20.87
C HIS A 87 19.85 -2.56 19.64
N THR A 88 19.37 -1.85 18.62
CA THR A 88 18.97 -2.47 17.34
C THR A 88 19.93 -2.03 16.24
N LYS A 89 20.80 -2.95 15.80
CA LYS A 89 21.49 -2.82 14.52
C LYS A 89 20.41 -2.66 13.44
N SER A 90 20.29 -1.48 12.83
CA SER A 90 19.34 -1.19 11.76
C SER A 90 19.74 -1.96 10.49
N SER A 91 19.39 -3.24 10.45
CA SER A 91 19.62 -4.09 9.29
C SER A 91 18.35 -4.31 8.46
N ASN A 92 17.37 -3.41 8.56
CA ASN A 92 16.14 -3.46 7.76
C ASN A 92 16.00 -2.21 6.89
N THR A 93 16.98 -2.00 6.01
CA THR A 93 16.74 -1.23 4.78
C THR A 93 15.85 -2.11 3.90
N LEU A 94 14.54 -2.04 4.12
CA LEU A 94 13.57 -2.50 3.12
C LEU A 94 13.75 -1.62 1.89
N PHE A 95 14.50 -2.14 0.92
CA PHE A 95 14.77 -1.50 -0.36
C PHE A 95 13.50 -1.59 -1.21
N PHE A 96 12.49 -0.79 -0.87
CA PHE A 96 11.37 -0.57 -1.78
C PHE A 96 11.87 0.31 -2.92
N ARG A 97 12.11 -0.31 -4.08
CA ARG A 97 12.35 0.43 -5.32
C ARG A 97 11.02 1.07 -5.70
N THR A 98 10.82 2.33 -5.29
CA THR A 98 9.68 3.15 -5.71
C THR A 98 9.71 3.28 -7.23
N ILE A 99 8.85 2.53 -7.92
CA ILE A 99 8.53 2.82 -9.32
C ILE A 99 7.54 3.98 -9.27
N SER A 100 8.03 5.18 -9.60
CA SER A 100 7.19 6.33 -9.87
C SER A 100 6.40 6.02 -11.15
N LEU A 101 5.13 5.59 -11.00
CA LEU A 101 4.25 5.40 -12.13
C LEU A 101 3.79 6.76 -12.63
N ARG A 102 4.43 7.23 -13.72
CA ARG A 102 3.82 8.22 -14.61
C ARG A 102 2.58 7.57 -15.22
N ASN A 103 1.38 7.93 -14.75
CA ASN A 103 0.04 7.86 -15.38
C ASN A 103 -0.17 6.89 -16.57
N SER A 104 0.36 5.67 -16.53
CA SER A 104 0.16 4.68 -17.58
C SER A 104 0.31 3.29 -16.98
N LEU A 105 -0.80 2.56 -16.92
CA LEU A 105 -0.88 1.14 -16.55
C LEU A 105 -0.26 0.23 -17.61
N SER A 106 0.31 0.76 -18.70
CA SER A 106 0.91 0.02 -19.82
C SER A 106 2.18 -0.77 -19.48
N GLY A 107 2.61 -0.79 -18.21
CA GLY A 107 3.90 -1.35 -17.79
C GLY A 107 3.83 -2.46 -16.74
N VAL A 108 2.65 -2.88 -16.30
CA VAL A 108 2.52 -3.96 -15.31
C VAL A 108 2.55 -5.32 -16.01
N PRO A 109 3.55 -6.18 -15.77
CA PRO A 109 3.61 -7.51 -16.39
C PRO A 109 2.46 -8.41 -15.92
N GLU A 110 1.92 -9.21 -16.83
CA GLU A 110 0.95 -10.27 -16.56
C GLU A 110 1.51 -11.24 -15.51
N GLY A 111 0.79 -11.47 -14.41
CA GLY A 111 1.24 -12.27 -13.26
C GLY A 111 1.77 -11.47 -12.05
N SER A 112 1.81 -10.14 -12.13
CA SER A 112 2.12 -9.29 -10.97
C SER A 112 0.99 -9.32 -9.94
N ARG A 113 1.33 -9.48 -8.65
CA ARG A 113 0.35 -9.36 -7.56
C ARG A 113 0.23 -7.88 -7.18
N ILE A 114 -0.95 -7.31 -7.41
CA ILE A 114 -1.25 -5.92 -7.06
C ILE A 114 -1.94 -5.93 -5.70
N LEU A 115 -1.35 -5.22 -4.74
CA LEU A 115 -1.98 -4.96 -3.44
C LEU A 115 -2.38 -3.48 -3.41
N LEU A 116 -3.68 -3.23 -3.40
CA LEU A 116 -4.24 -1.91 -3.14
C LEU A 116 -4.37 -1.76 -1.64
N TYR A 117 -3.65 -0.79 -1.07
CA TYR A 117 -3.86 -0.36 0.30
C TYR A 117 -4.57 0.99 0.29
N GLN A 118 -5.71 1.02 0.96
CA GLN A 118 -6.48 2.22 1.19
C GLN A 118 -6.36 2.62 2.66
N GLN A 119 -5.91 3.84 2.92
CA GLN A 119 -5.98 4.44 4.24
C GLN A 119 -7.37 5.06 4.42
N LEU A 120 -8.20 4.41 5.24
CA LEU A 120 -9.44 5.01 5.73
C LEU A 120 -9.11 6.05 6.80
N GLU A 121 -9.42 7.31 6.51
CA GLU A 121 -9.51 8.38 7.50
C GLU A 121 -10.98 8.62 7.80
N TYR A 122 -11.34 8.61 9.08
CA TYR A 122 -12.68 8.95 9.58
C TYR A 122 -12.71 10.41 10.03
#